data_AF-A0A7K2KRL2-F1
#
_entry.id   AF-A0A7K2KRL2-F1
#
_cell.length_a   1.000
_cell.length_b   1.000
_cell.length_c   1.000
_cell.angle_alpha   90.00
_cell.angle_beta   90.00
_cell.angle_gamma   90.00
#
_symmetry.space_group_name_H-M   'P 1'
#
loop_
_entity.id
_entity.type
_entity.pdbx_description
1 polymer ?
#
loop_
_entity_poly.entity_id
_entity_poly.type
_entity_poly.pdbx_seq_one_letter_code
_entity_poly.pdbx_strand_id
1 'polypeptide(L)'
;DPATVLLTALGPGPRLWERGQDHPEALVVRLGTTDRADLSGVPVTVGLREAGSLGLAGPADRLAGLARSVVAQLAALHSPSDLEIVLISADRNRSLDERRRSWGWLGWLPHVRPAHGQDCRLLLAYDREQAQARTAELTRRLDDGPLGAGWPSADRAAVAGAAAGYEGPATVVVVDGDPGSAA
;
A
#
# COMPACT_ATOMS: atom_id res chain seq x y z
N ASP A 1 -5.69 3.23 15.45
CA ASP A 1 -5.75 2.11 16.39
C ASP A 1 -6.41 0.92 15.67
N PRO A 2 -5.80 -0.27 15.64
CA PRO A 2 -6.34 -1.45 14.95
C PRO A 2 -7.76 -1.84 15.38
N ALA A 3 -8.12 -1.68 16.66
CA ALA A 3 -9.47 -1.99 17.12
C ALA A 3 -10.50 -1.03 16.51
N THR A 4 -10.20 0.26 16.48
CA THR A 4 -11.01 1.27 15.78
C THR A 4 -11.17 0.95 14.28
N VAL A 5 -10.10 0.53 13.60
CA VAL A 5 -10.14 0.14 12.18
C VAL A 5 -11.08 -1.04 11.96
N LEU A 6 -11.00 -2.07 12.82
CA LEU A 6 -11.88 -3.22 12.77
C LEU A 6 -13.35 -2.82 12.96
N LEU A 7 -13.63 -1.95 13.94
CA LEU A 7 -14.98 -1.42 14.17
C LEU A 7 -15.48 -0.58 12.99
N THR A 8 -14.62 0.19 12.34
CA THR A 8 -14.96 0.92 11.11
C THR A 8 -15.27 -0.03 9.96
N ALA A 9 -14.55 -1.15 9.83
CA ALA A 9 -14.75 -2.10 8.73
C ALA A 9 -15.99 -3.00 8.91
N LEU A 10 -16.34 -3.35 10.15
CA LEU A 10 -17.44 -4.29 10.45
C LEU A 10 -18.73 -3.59 10.91
N GLY A 11 -18.63 -2.39 11.45
CA GLY A 11 -19.76 -1.66 12.01
C GLY A 11 -20.60 -0.98 10.93
N PRO A 12 -21.92 -0.86 11.12
CA PRO A 12 -22.74 0.01 10.29
C PRO A 12 -22.32 1.46 10.54
N GLY A 13 -21.85 2.17 9.51
CA GLY A 13 -21.53 3.58 9.65
C GLY A 13 -20.84 4.20 8.44
N PRO A 14 -20.82 5.54 8.37
CA PRO A 14 -20.24 6.28 7.25
C PRO A 14 -18.70 6.31 7.28
N ARG A 15 -18.06 5.68 8.27
CA ARG A 15 -16.61 5.76 8.47
C ARG A 15 -15.83 4.81 7.55
N LEU A 16 -16.48 3.78 7.03
CA LEU A 16 -15.87 2.94 6.00
C LEU A 16 -15.66 3.81 4.77
N TRP A 17 -14.42 3.87 4.29
CA TRP A 17 -14.05 4.65 3.10
C TRP A 17 -14.28 6.16 3.22
N GLU A 18 -14.23 6.71 4.43
CA GLU A 18 -14.46 8.14 4.68
C GLU A 18 -13.36 9.06 4.12
N ARG A 19 -12.19 8.52 3.75
CA ARG A 19 -11.04 9.28 3.25
C ARG A 19 -10.94 9.19 1.74
N GLY A 20 -11.67 10.08 1.07
CA GLY A 20 -11.48 10.35 -0.36
C GLY A 20 -10.18 11.12 -0.64
N GLN A 21 -9.91 11.43 -1.91
CA GLN A 21 -8.68 12.10 -2.35
C GLN A 21 -8.44 13.47 -1.68
N ASP A 22 -9.49 14.25 -1.44
CA ASP A 22 -9.40 15.58 -0.83
C ASP A 22 -9.39 15.55 0.71
N HIS A 23 -9.48 14.37 1.32
CA HIS A 23 -9.47 14.25 2.77
C HIS A 23 -8.09 14.66 3.32
N PRO A 24 -8.01 15.50 4.38
CA PRO A 24 -6.74 15.98 4.91
C PRO A 24 -5.81 14.87 5.42
N GLU A 25 -6.39 13.74 5.82
CA GLU A 25 -5.66 12.52 6.21
C GLU A 25 -5.65 11.40 5.14
N ALA A 26 -5.88 11.74 3.87
CA ALA A 26 -5.77 10.79 2.77
C ALA A 26 -4.36 10.17 2.75
N LEU A 27 -4.30 8.84 2.67
CA LEU A 27 -3.07 8.04 2.71
C LEU A 27 -2.19 8.27 3.95
N VAL A 28 -2.76 8.77 5.05
CA VAL A 28 -2.09 8.85 6.35
C VAL A 28 -2.35 7.57 7.14
N VAL A 29 -1.28 6.91 7.60
CA VAL A 29 -1.36 5.66 8.37
C VAL A 29 -0.75 5.84 9.76
N ARG A 30 -1.32 5.18 10.77
CA ARG A 30 -0.77 5.15 12.13
C ARG A 30 0.12 3.92 12.32
N LEU A 31 1.32 4.14 12.83
CA LEU A 31 2.33 3.11 13.08
C LEU A 31 2.40 2.68 14.55
N GLY A 32 1.94 3.52 15.47
CA GLY A 32 1.99 3.21 16.89
C GLY A 32 1.60 4.40 17.76
N THR A 33 2.18 4.45 18.94
CA THR A 33 2.06 5.54 19.90
C THR A 33 3.40 5.88 20.51
N THR A 34 3.58 7.14 20.88
CA THR A 34 4.72 7.62 21.65
C THR A 34 4.23 8.58 22.73
N ASP A 35 5.01 8.74 23.79
CA ASP A 35 4.81 9.80 24.76
C ASP A 35 5.51 11.08 24.26
N ARG A 36 4.92 12.24 24.51
CA ARG A 36 5.48 13.56 24.20
C ARG A 36 5.20 14.52 25.34
N ALA A 37 6.26 15.07 25.93
CA ALA A 37 6.18 16.01 27.05
C ALA A 37 5.14 15.56 28.10
N ASP A 38 3.99 16.21 28.15
CA ASP A 38 2.87 16.00 29.07
C ASP A 38 1.76 15.07 28.55
N LEU A 39 1.90 14.54 27.33
CA LEU A 39 0.91 13.69 26.68
C LEU A 39 1.45 12.27 26.48
N SER A 40 0.78 11.29 27.09
CA SER A 40 1.05 9.87 26.88
C SER A 40 0.23 9.29 25.73
N GLY A 41 0.80 8.35 24.97
CA GLY A 41 0.03 7.58 23.98
C GLY A 41 -0.36 8.35 22.70
N VAL A 42 0.37 9.41 22.35
CA VAL A 42 0.16 10.22 21.15
C VAL A 42 0.37 9.35 19.90
N PRO A 43 -0.54 9.36 18.91
CA PRO A 43 -0.36 8.58 17.69
C PRO A 43 0.89 8.99 16.92
N VAL A 44 1.66 8.00 16.48
CA VAL A 44 2.71 8.19 15.48
C VAL A 44 2.12 7.88 14.11
N THR A 45 2.04 8.88 13.23
CA THR A 45 1.47 8.78 11.89
C THR A 45 2.51 9.09 10.81
N VAL A 46 2.27 8.56 9.61
CA VAL A 46 3.04 8.85 8.40
C VAL A 46 2.07 9.12 7.26
N GLY A 47 2.22 10.27 6.60
CA GLY A 47 1.56 10.58 5.33
C GLY A 47 2.33 9.95 4.18
N LEU A 48 1.76 8.93 3.53
CA LEU A 48 2.47 8.19 2.47
C LEU A 48 2.73 9.06 1.23
N ARG A 49 1.83 10.00 0.92
CA ARG A 49 1.98 10.93 -0.21
C ARG A 49 3.19 11.85 -0.03
N GLU A 50 3.44 12.32 1.19
CA GLU A 50 4.55 13.22 1.53
C GLU A 50 5.86 12.45 1.70
N ALA A 51 5.81 11.27 2.31
CA ALA A 51 6.98 10.42 2.54
C ALA A 51 7.50 9.78 1.24
N GLY A 52 6.62 9.52 0.26
CA GLY A 52 6.92 8.85 -1.01
C GLY A 52 7.10 7.34 -0.87
N SER A 53 7.71 6.86 0.21
CA SER A 53 7.75 5.44 0.57
C SER A 53 7.83 5.23 2.08
N LEU A 54 7.39 4.05 2.54
CA LEU A 54 7.47 3.63 3.93
C LEU A 54 8.26 2.33 4.04
N GLY A 55 9.47 2.40 4.58
CA GLY A 55 10.26 1.24 4.93
C GLY A 55 9.95 0.78 6.35
N LEU A 56 9.58 -0.49 6.52
CA LEU A 56 9.41 -1.11 7.82
C LEU A 56 10.53 -2.13 8.02
N ALA A 57 11.29 -2.01 9.11
CA ALA A 57 12.39 -2.91 9.43
C ALA A 57 12.32 -3.36 10.90
N GLY A 58 12.66 -4.63 11.16
CA GLY A 58 12.66 -5.21 12.49
C GLY A 58 12.44 -6.72 12.48
N PRO A 59 12.26 -7.35 13.66
CA PRO A 59 11.96 -8.77 13.76
C PRO A 59 10.69 -9.14 13.00
N ALA A 60 10.76 -10.21 12.20
CA ALA A 60 9.75 -10.55 11.20
C ALA A 60 8.35 -10.79 11.80
N ASP A 61 8.28 -11.38 12.99
CA ASP A 61 7.06 -11.67 13.74
C ASP A 61 6.27 -10.39 14.09
N ARG A 62 6.97 -9.38 14.61
CA ARG A 62 6.37 -8.07 14.94
C ARG A 62 6.10 -7.24 13.69
N LEU A 63 7.01 -7.29 12.72
CA LEU A 63 6.95 -6.52 11.48
C LEU A 63 5.73 -6.89 10.63
N ALA A 64 5.44 -8.18 10.50
CA ALA A 64 4.32 -8.66 9.71
C ALA A 64 2.97 -8.17 10.25
N GLY A 65 2.83 -8.08 11.58
CA GLY A 65 1.64 -7.52 12.22
C GLY A 65 1.44 -6.04 11.90
N LEU A 66 2.51 -5.25 11.99
CA LEU A 66 2.47 -3.81 11.67
C LEU A 66 2.18 -3.59 10.18
N ALA A 67 2.85 -4.32 9.29
CA ALA A 67 2.62 -4.20 7.84
C ALA A 67 1.16 -4.52 7.47
N ARG A 68 0.59 -5.60 8.03
CA ARG A 68 -0.85 -5.90 7.85
C ARG A 68 -1.74 -4.82 8.42
N SER A 69 -1.39 -4.22 9.56
CA SER A 69 -2.15 -3.12 10.16
C SER A 69 -2.15 -1.87 9.28
N VAL A 70 -1.02 -1.55 8.62
CA VAL A 70 -0.94 -0.45 7.64
C VAL A 70 -1.88 -0.72 6.46
N VAL A 71 -1.83 -1.91 5.88
CA VAL A 71 -2.68 -2.27 4.73
C VAL A 71 -4.17 -2.30 5.12
N ALA A 72 -4.51 -2.82 6.30
CA ALA A 72 -5.88 -2.83 6.81
C ALA A 72 -6.43 -1.42 7.04
N GLN A 73 -5.60 -0.50 7.57
CA GLN A 73 -5.98 0.91 7.70
C GLN A 73 -6.31 1.53 6.35
N LEU A 74 -5.44 1.34 5.36
CA LEU A 74 -5.66 1.87 4.01
C LEU A 74 -6.95 1.34 3.39
N ALA A 75 -7.17 0.02 3.43
CA ALA A 75 -8.34 -0.63 2.84
C ALA A 75 -9.66 -0.27 3.54
N ALA A 76 -9.63 -0.04 4.85
CA ALA A 76 -10.83 0.36 5.61
C ALA A 76 -11.18 1.84 5.43
N LEU A 77 -10.19 2.70 5.16
CA LEU A 77 -10.38 4.15 5.14
C LEU A 77 -10.52 4.74 3.74
N HIS A 78 -10.17 4.01 2.68
CA HIS A 78 -10.27 4.47 1.29
C HIS A 78 -11.11 3.52 0.45
N SER A 79 -11.96 4.08 -0.42
CA SER A 79 -12.78 3.31 -1.37
C SER A 79 -11.89 2.52 -2.33
N PRO A 80 -12.29 1.29 -2.75
CA PRO A 80 -11.61 0.59 -3.85
C PRO A 80 -11.69 1.31 -5.19
N SER A 81 -12.55 2.33 -5.32
CA SER A 81 -12.56 3.24 -6.48
C SER A 81 -11.47 4.31 -6.43
N ASP A 82 -10.94 4.61 -5.24
CA ASP A 82 -9.94 5.67 -5.01
C ASP A 82 -8.55 5.11 -4.67
N LEU A 83 -8.47 3.82 -4.32
CA LEU A 83 -7.25 3.13 -3.91
C LEU A 83 -7.19 1.71 -4.48
N GLU A 84 -6.14 1.41 -5.23
CA GLU A 84 -5.72 0.04 -5.55
C GLU A 84 -4.53 -0.39 -4.68
N ILE A 85 -4.51 -1.67 -4.30
CA ILE A 85 -3.43 -2.28 -3.52
C ILE A 85 -2.79 -3.38 -4.36
N VAL A 86 -1.49 -3.26 -4.59
CA VAL A 86 -0.70 -4.26 -5.33
C VAL A 86 0.26 -4.92 -4.35
N LEU A 87 0.26 -6.25 -4.26
CA LEU A 87 1.21 -7.01 -3.46
C LEU A 87 2.28 -7.66 -4.35
N ILE A 88 3.54 -7.50 -3.95
CA ILE A 88 4.67 -8.29 -4.44
C ILE A 88 5.33 -9.01 -3.25
N SER A 89 5.07 -10.32 -3.14
CA SER A 89 5.66 -11.21 -2.14
C SER A 89 6.28 -12.41 -2.86
N ALA A 90 7.42 -12.18 -3.50
CA ALA A 90 8.09 -13.17 -4.37
C ALA A 90 9.41 -13.71 -3.79
N ASP A 91 9.68 -13.46 -2.51
CA ASP A 91 10.91 -13.92 -1.84
C ASP A 91 11.07 -15.44 -1.90
N ARG A 92 12.11 -15.87 -2.61
CA ARG A 92 12.44 -17.28 -2.82
C ARG A 92 12.87 -18.00 -1.54
N ASN A 93 13.32 -17.26 -0.53
CA ASN A 93 13.72 -17.82 0.75
C ASN A 93 12.51 -18.18 1.63
N ARG A 94 11.29 -17.78 1.21
CA ARG A 94 10.04 -18.08 1.91
C ARG A 94 9.17 -19.00 1.07
N SER A 95 8.66 -20.04 1.71
CA SER A 95 7.68 -20.93 1.08
C SER A 95 6.42 -20.16 0.65
N LEU A 96 5.71 -20.68 -0.34
CA LEU A 96 4.43 -20.11 -0.77
C LEU A 96 3.43 -20.05 0.38
N ASP A 97 3.42 -21.06 1.24
CA ASP A 97 2.53 -21.13 2.40
C ASP A 97 2.83 -20.04 3.43
N GLU A 98 4.10 -19.72 3.71
CA GLU A 98 4.46 -18.62 4.61
C GLU A 98 4.01 -17.26 4.07
N ARG A 99 4.12 -17.06 2.76
CA ARG A 99 3.69 -15.84 2.09
C ARG A 99 2.16 -15.72 2.09
N ARG A 100 1.45 -16.82 1.80
CA ARG A 100 -0.02 -16.87 1.89
C ARG A 100 -0.55 -16.75 3.31
N ARG A 101 0.15 -17.29 4.32
CA ARG A 101 -0.19 -17.05 5.73
C ARG A 101 -0.11 -15.56 6.09
N SER A 102 0.82 -14.83 5.47
CA SER A 102 1.02 -13.41 5.73
C SER A 102 0.01 -12.53 4.99
N TRP A 103 -0.29 -12.85 3.73
CA TRP A 103 -1.01 -11.93 2.83
C TRP A 103 -2.24 -12.53 2.14
N GLY A 104 -2.53 -13.80 2.33
CA GLY A 104 -3.65 -14.49 1.66
C GLY A 104 -5.00 -13.83 1.93
N TRP A 105 -5.14 -13.17 3.08
CA TRP A 105 -6.33 -12.40 3.44
C TRP A 105 -6.61 -11.23 2.46
N LEU A 106 -5.58 -10.68 1.79
CA LEU A 106 -5.76 -9.62 0.79
C LEU A 106 -6.64 -10.07 -0.38
N GLY A 107 -6.69 -11.37 -0.69
CA GLY A 107 -7.54 -11.90 -1.77
C GLY A 107 -9.05 -11.68 -1.57
N TRP A 108 -9.47 -11.31 -0.36
CA TRP A 108 -10.86 -10.97 -0.03
C TRP A 108 -11.17 -9.48 -0.24
N LEU A 109 -10.15 -8.62 -0.35
CA LEU A 109 -10.36 -7.18 -0.49
C LEU A 109 -10.81 -6.80 -1.91
N PRO A 110 -11.70 -5.81 -2.06
CA PRO A 110 -12.03 -5.26 -3.37
C PRO A 110 -10.86 -4.48 -3.98
N HIS A 111 -9.96 -3.91 -3.15
CA HIS A 111 -8.81 -3.09 -3.58
C HIS A 111 -7.75 -3.83 -4.40
N VAL A 112 -7.74 -5.17 -4.35
CA VAL A 112 -6.81 -6.00 -5.13
C VAL A 112 -7.45 -6.54 -6.41
N ARG A 113 -8.69 -6.11 -6.73
CA ARG A 113 -9.36 -6.48 -7.97
C ARG A 113 -8.87 -5.57 -9.09
N PRO A 114 -8.49 -6.13 -10.25
CA PRO A 114 -8.09 -5.32 -11.39
C PRO A 114 -9.30 -4.55 -11.93
N ALA A 115 -9.19 -3.22 -12.01
CA ALA A 115 -10.25 -2.32 -12.49
C ALA A 115 -9.83 -1.47 -13.71
N HIS A 116 -8.56 -1.55 -14.11
CA HIS A 116 -7.91 -0.67 -15.09
C HIS A 116 -7.30 -1.47 -16.25
N GLY A 117 -7.88 -2.62 -16.59
CA GLY A 117 -7.44 -3.47 -17.70
C GLY A 117 -6.18 -4.31 -17.43
N GLN A 118 -5.82 -4.53 -16.15
CA GLN A 118 -4.72 -5.41 -15.79
C GLN A 118 -5.01 -6.86 -16.21
N ASP A 119 -4.06 -7.51 -16.88
CA ASP A 119 -4.17 -8.93 -17.26
C ASP A 119 -3.81 -9.85 -16.09
N CYS A 120 -4.70 -9.90 -15.09
CA CYS A 120 -4.57 -10.77 -13.93
C CYS A 120 -5.94 -11.00 -13.28
N ARG A 121 -6.04 -11.96 -12.35
CA ARG A 121 -7.26 -12.15 -11.53
C ARG A 121 -7.29 -11.27 -10.28
N LEU A 122 -6.10 -11.02 -9.75
CA LEU A 122 -5.85 -10.26 -8.52
C LEU A 122 -4.51 -9.55 -8.67
N LEU A 123 -4.39 -8.37 -8.05
CA LEU A 123 -3.17 -7.57 -7.96
C LEU A 123 -2.21 -8.14 -6.91
N LEU A 124 -2.02 -9.46 -6.90
CA LEU A 124 -1.18 -10.19 -5.97
C LEU A 124 -0.13 -10.99 -6.73
N ALA A 125 1.12 -10.86 -6.33
CA ALA A 125 2.23 -11.67 -6.81
C ALA A 125 2.84 -12.49 -5.68
N TYR A 126 2.74 -13.81 -5.79
CA TYR A 126 3.32 -14.81 -4.88
C TYR A 126 4.41 -15.66 -5.54
N ASP A 127 4.78 -15.35 -6.77
CA ASP A 127 5.89 -15.99 -7.46
C ASP A 127 6.60 -14.95 -8.35
N ARG A 128 7.74 -15.37 -8.90
CA ARG A 128 8.62 -14.50 -9.69
C ARG A 128 7.97 -14.03 -10.99
N GLU A 129 7.22 -14.90 -11.65
CA GLU A 129 6.56 -14.57 -12.92
C GLU A 129 5.47 -13.52 -12.70
N GLN A 130 4.64 -13.72 -11.67
CA GLN A 130 3.65 -12.74 -11.23
C GLN A 130 4.32 -11.42 -10.84
N ALA A 131 5.41 -11.45 -10.07
CA ALA A 131 6.11 -10.24 -9.65
C ALA A 131 6.68 -9.45 -10.84
N GLN A 132 7.26 -10.14 -11.82
CA GLN A 132 7.74 -9.54 -13.06
C GLN A 132 6.60 -8.93 -13.85
N ALA A 133 5.48 -9.64 -14.04
CA ALA A 133 4.31 -9.12 -14.73
C ALA A 133 3.73 -7.87 -14.05
N ARG A 134 3.63 -7.88 -12.71
CA ARG A 134 3.14 -6.73 -11.93
C ARG A 134 4.08 -5.54 -11.99
N THR A 135 5.38 -5.78 -11.87
CA THR A 135 6.39 -4.70 -11.95
C THR A 135 6.42 -4.11 -13.35
N ALA A 136 6.41 -4.94 -14.40
CA ALA A 136 6.39 -4.47 -15.79
C ALA A 136 5.16 -3.62 -16.10
N GLU A 137 3.98 -4.01 -15.61
CA GLU A 137 2.78 -3.21 -15.79
C GLU A 137 2.84 -1.87 -15.03
N LEU A 138 3.30 -1.88 -13.78
CA LEU A 138 3.46 -0.64 -12.99
C LEU A 138 4.45 0.32 -13.64
N THR A 139 5.59 -0.19 -14.11
CA THR A 139 6.57 0.60 -14.86
C THR A 139 5.96 1.20 -16.12
N ARG A 140 5.22 0.41 -16.92
CA ARG A 140 4.55 0.91 -18.11
C ARG A 140 3.57 2.04 -17.80
N ARG A 141 2.79 1.93 -16.72
CA ARG A 141 1.87 3.02 -16.30
C ARG A 141 2.61 4.30 -15.95
N LEU A 142 3.79 4.19 -15.34
CA LEU A 142 4.63 5.33 -15.02
C LEU A 142 5.25 5.94 -16.29
N ASP A 143 5.68 5.09 -17.23
CA ASP A 143 6.20 5.51 -18.55
C ASP A 143 5.13 6.23 -19.39
N ASP A 144 3.88 5.76 -19.34
CA ASP A 144 2.72 6.38 -20.02
C ASP A 144 2.22 7.65 -19.29
N GLY A 145 2.75 7.92 -18.09
CA GLY A 145 2.36 9.03 -17.24
C GLY A 145 2.99 10.38 -17.61
N PRO A 146 2.66 11.46 -16.87
CA PRO A 146 3.15 12.82 -17.17
C PRO A 146 4.67 12.99 -17.02
N LEU A 147 5.34 12.09 -16.29
CA LEU A 147 6.80 12.07 -16.16
C LEU A 147 7.49 11.35 -17.32
N GLY A 148 6.75 10.58 -18.13
CA GLY A 148 7.29 9.77 -19.20
C GLY A 148 8.29 8.71 -18.71
N ALA A 149 9.04 8.12 -19.64
CA ALA A 149 10.13 7.17 -19.35
C ALA A 149 11.28 7.75 -18.49
N GLY A 150 11.29 9.07 -18.24
CA GLY A 150 12.25 9.76 -17.37
C GLY A 150 11.87 9.73 -15.88
N TRP A 151 10.71 9.17 -15.52
CA TRP A 151 10.25 9.06 -14.14
C TRP A 151 11.27 8.46 -13.14
N PRO A 152 12.14 7.49 -13.50
CA PRO A 152 13.09 6.92 -12.53
C PRO A 152 14.13 7.93 -12.02
N SER A 153 14.41 8.96 -12.80
CA SER A 153 15.35 10.04 -12.44
C SER A 153 14.64 11.37 -12.14
N ALA A 154 13.31 11.39 -12.09
CA ALA A 154 12.55 12.59 -11.76
C ALA A 154 12.85 13.01 -10.31
N ASP A 155 13.05 14.31 -10.10
CA ASP A 155 13.22 14.83 -8.75
C ASP A 155 11.87 14.86 -7.99
N ARG A 156 11.95 15.07 -6.67
CA ARG A 156 10.77 15.08 -5.80
C ARG A 156 9.75 16.16 -6.19
N ALA A 157 10.20 17.31 -6.71
CA ALA A 157 9.31 18.41 -7.08
C ALA A 157 8.52 18.08 -8.34
N ALA A 158 9.17 17.47 -9.35
CA ALA A 158 8.53 16.96 -10.55
C ALA A 158 7.50 15.87 -10.21
N VAL A 159 7.87 14.92 -9.34
CA VAL A 159 6.95 13.87 -8.86
C VAL A 159 5.75 14.48 -8.13
N ALA A 160 5.98 15.45 -7.23
CA ALA A 160 4.90 16.12 -6.51
C ALA A 160 3.98 16.90 -7.44
N GLY A 161 4.52 17.60 -8.45
CA GLY A 161 3.75 18.30 -9.47
C GLY A 161 2.89 17.36 -10.30
N ALA A 162 3.46 16.24 -10.76
CA ALA A 162 2.73 15.19 -11.46
C ALA A 162 1.60 14.59 -10.61
N ALA A 163 1.88 14.31 -9.33
CA ALA A 163 0.91 13.74 -8.40
C ALA A 163 -0.21 14.72 -8.01
N ALA A 164 0.05 16.03 -8.00
CA ALA A 164 -0.94 17.05 -7.70
C ALA A 164 -1.99 17.20 -8.81
N GLY A 165 -1.63 16.95 -10.07
CA GLY A 165 -2.54 16.95 -11.21
C GLY A 165 -3.21 15.60 -11.49
N TYR A 166 -2.96 14.58 -10.67
CA TYR A 166 -3.52 13.24 -10.87
C TYR A 166 -4.88 13.10 -10.18
N GLU A 167 -5.91 12.80 -10.96
CA GLU A 167 -7.31 12.62 -10.50
C GLU A 167 -7.76 11.15 -10.46
N GLY A 168 -6.84 10.22 -10.74
CA GLY A 168 -7.14 8.79 -10.72
C GLY A 168 -6.94 8.15 -9.33
N PRO A 169 -7.25 6.85 -9.21
CA PRO A 169 -7.05 6.11 -7.97
C PRO A 169 -5.57 6.02 -7.60
N ALA A 170 -5.27 6.23 -6.31
CA ALA A 170 -3.94 6.01 -5.79
C ALA A 170 -3.57 4.52 -5.90
N THR A 171 -2.32 4.22 -6.24
CA THR A 171 -1.78 2.86 -6.21
C THR A 171 -0.81 2.74 -5.04
N VAL A 172 -1.08 1.83 -4.10
CA VAL A 172 -0.14 1.45 -3.04
C VAL A 172 0.47 0.10 -3.37
N VAL A 173 1.79 0.08 -3.56
CA VAL A 173 2.55 -1.14 -3.80
C VAL A 173 3.17 -1.61 -2.48
N VAL A 174 2.81 -2.82 -2.07
CA VAL A 174 3.36 -3.51 -0.90
C VAL A 174 4.39 -4.52 -1.37
N VAL A 175 5.64 -4.36 -0.95
CA VAL A 175 6.72 -5.31 -1.24
C VAL A 175 7.11 -6.02 0.05
N ASP A 176 6.98 -7.34 0.09
CA ASP A 176 7.35 -8.18 1.23
C ASP A 176 8.43 -9.20 0.85
N GLY A 177 9.63 -9.00 1.41
CA GLY A 177 10.83 -9.76 1.10
C GLY A 177 11.50 -9.32 -0.21
N ASP A 178 12.54 -10.05 -0.61
CA ASP A 178 13.26 -9.78 -1.86
C ASP A 178 12.37 -10.16 -3.08
N PRO A 179 11.92 -9.20 -3.91
CA PRO A 179 11.08 -9.50 -5.07
C PRO A 179 11.86 -10.17 -6.23
N GLY A 180 13.18 -10.33 -6.10
CA GLY A 180 14.06 -10.85 -7.15
C GLY A 180 15.16 -9.86 -7.57
N SER A 181 15.69 -9.07 -6.63
CA SER A 181 16.91 -8.29 -6.80
C SER A 181 18.00 -9.17 -7.41
N ALA A 182 18.71 -8.63 -8.40
CA ALA A 182 19.87 -9.31 -8.97
C ALA A 182 20.89 -9.54 -7.85
N ALA A 183 21.12 -10.81 -7.51
CA ALA A 183 22.21 -11.22 -6.65
C ALA A 183 23.53 -11.16 -7.41
#